data_AF-A0A3C1KNI6-F1
#
_entry.id   AF-A0A3C1KNI6-F1
#
_cell.length_a   1.000
_cell.length_b   1.000
_cell.length_c   1.000
_cell.angle_alpha   90.00
_cell.angle_beta   90.00
_cell.angle_gamma   90.00
#
_symmetry.space_group_name_H-M   'P 1'
#
loop_
_entity.id
_entity.type
_entity.pdbx_description
1 polymer ?
#
loop_
_entity_poly.entity_id
_entity_poly.type
_entity_poly.pdbx_seq_one_letter_code
_entity_poly.pdbx_strand_id
1 'polypeptide(L)'
;MNFAKTCFLVLEAVEPEILKAGINNGDLPHLASLCESGLQGDVSLLPGIGANALWPSLYTGLLPQEHGRFHHQQLENGEYSTHNTHQTASLAAPFWYALAEQGRKVVILDPPKAPPASGSELCYVSGWRSHFNYQNELTAQPGGLQETLTAAGLRPRECPCITT
;
A
#
# COMPACT_ATOMS: atom_id res chain seq x y z
N MET A 1 6.54 28.68 8.93
CA MET A 1 6.31 28.37 7.50
C MET A 1 5.21 27.34 7.43
N ASN A 2 4.15 27.59 6.66
CA ASN A 2 3.07 26.62 6.48
C ASN A 2 3.49 25.69 5.34
N PHE A 3 3.82 24.43 5.64
CA PHE A 3 4.13 23.46 4.59
C PHE A 3 2.81 23.01 3.94
N ALA A 4 2.81 22.90 2.62
CA ALA A 4 1.71 22.26 1.91
C ALA A 4 1.55 20.82 2.42
N LYS A 5 0.31 20.35 2.57
CA LYS A 5 0.03 18.94 2.83
C LYS A 5 0.10 18.19 1.51
N THR A 6 0.85 17.09 1.48
CA THR A 6 0.96 16.22 0.31
C THR A 6 0.13 14.97 0.53
N CYS A 7 -0.64 14.56 -0.49
CA CYS A 7 -1.38 13.31 -0.50
C CYS A 7 -0.89 12.49 -1.69
N PHE A 8 -0.55 11.22 -1.44
CA PHE A 8 -0.30 10.24 -2.48
C PHE A 8 -1.41 9.19 -2.41
N LEU A 9 -2.20 9.10 -3.48
CA LEU A 9 -3.32 8.18 -3.59
C LEU A 9 -3.04 7.21 -4.73
N VAL A 10 -3.22 5.93 -4.45
CA VAL A 10 -3.11 4.87 -5.45
C VAL A 10 -4.44 4.15 -5.52
N LEU A 11 -4.97 3.99 -6.73
CA LEU A 11 -6.19 3.22 -6.98
C LEU A 11 -5.79 1.85 -7.55
N GLU A 12 -5.87 0.81 -6.72
CA GLU A 12 -5.52 -0.55 -7.14
C GLU A 12 -6.60 -1.18 -8.01
N ALA A 13 -6.20 -2.01 -8.98
CA ALA A 13 -7.09 -2.79 -9.83
C ALA A 13 -8.11 -1.95 -10.62
N VAL A 14 -7.75 -0.70 -10.93
CA VAL A 14 -8.56 0.17 -11.77
C VAL A 14 -8.06 0.11 -13.20
N GLU A 15 -8.99 -0.18 -14.13
CA GLU A 15 -8.75 -0.07 -15.55
C GLU A 15 -8.71 1.42 -15.96
N PRO A 16 -7.60 1.93 -16.55
CA PRO A 16 -7.48 3.33 -16.92
C PRO A 16 -8.61 3.84 -17.83
N GLU A 17 -9.11 2.98 -18.72
CA GLU A 17 -10.21 3.35 -19.64
C GLU A 17 -11.52 3.63 -18.90
N ILE A 18 -11.78 2.98 -17.75
CA ILE A 18 -12.95 3.29 -16.91
C ILE A 18 -12.84 4.69 -16.33
N LEU A 19 -11.64 5.09 -15.87
CA LEU A 19 -11.41 6.44 -15.35
C LEU A 19 -11.55 7.49 -16.45
N LYS A 20 -10.96 7.24 -17.62
CA LYS A 20 -11.08 8.14 -18.78
C LYS A 20 -12.53 8.31 -19.21
N ALA A 21 -13.30 7.23 -19.29
CA ALA A 21 -14.73 7.29 -19.61
C ALA A 21 -15.51 8.11 -18.57
N GLY A 22 -15.28 7.88 -17.27
CA GLY A 22 -15.94 8.64 -16.20
C GLY A 22 -15.57 10.13 -16.19
N ILE A 23 -14.33 10.48 -16.53
CA ILE A 23 -13.90 11.87 -16.73
C ILE A 23 -14.68 12.49 -17.91
N ASN A 24 -14.68 11.82 -19.06
CA ASN A 24 -15.29 12.34 -20.29
C ASN A 24 -16.81 12.50 -20.18
N ASN A 25 -17.48 11.63 -19.44
CA ASN A 25 -18.93 11.68 -19.22
C ASN A 25 -19.35 12.66 -18.12
N GLY A 26 -18.40 13.24 -17.37
CA GLY A 26 -18.67 14.14 -16.25
C GLY A 26 -18.98 13.45 -14.92
N ASP A 27 -18.84 12.12 -14.84
CA ASP A 27 -19.07 11.32 -13.63
C ASP A 27 -17.94 11.48 -12.60
N LEU A 28 -16.73 11.85 -13.05
CA LEU A 28 -15.53 12.04 -12.22
C LEU A 28 -15.00 13.48 -12.27
N PRO A 29 -15.78 14.49 -11.86
CA PRO A 29 -15.45 15.91 -12.06
C PRO A 29 -14.21 16.36 -11.28
N HIS A 30 -13.95 15.77 -10.11
CA HIS A 30 -12.75 16.10 -9.33
C HIS A 30 -11.48 15.51 -9.94
N LEU A 31 -11.56 14.30 -10.51
CA LEU A 31 -10.43 13.71 -11.21
C LEU A 31 -10.15 14.47 -12.51
N ALA A 32 -11.19 14.88 -13.24
CA ALA A 32 -11.09 15.74 -14.40
C ALA A 32 -10.33 17.04 -14.07
N SER A 33 -10.71 17.72 -12.99
CA SER A 33 -10.05 18.95 -12.53
C SER A 33 -8.56 18.75 -12.18
N LEU A 34 -8.21 17.62 -11.55
CA LEU A 34 -6.81 17.27 -11.27
C LEU A 34 -6.01 17.03 -12.56
N CYS A 35 -6.61 16.34 -13.52
CA CYS A 35 -6.03 16.09 -14.84
C CYS A 35 -5.79 17.39 -15.63
N GLU A 36 -6.74 18.33 -15.60
CA GLU A 36 -6.66 19.61 -16.31
C GLU A 36 -5.64 20.58 -15.72
N SER A 37 -5.50 20.59 -14.38
CA SER A 37 -4.62 21.52 -13.67
C SER A 37 -3.24 20.93 -13.32
N GLY A 38 -3.05 19.63 -13.57
CA GLY A 38 -1.85 18.88 -13.19
C GLY A 38 -1.06 18.33 -14.38
N LEU A 39 -0.11 17.45 -14.06
CA LEU A 39 0.63 16.66 -15.06
C LEU A 39 0.06 15.24 -15.10
N GLN A 40 -0.07 14.71 -16.30
CA GLN A 40 -0.54 13.36 -16.55
C GLN A 40 0.52 12.58 -17.34
N GLY A 41 0.57 11.28 -17.12
CA GLY A 41 1.46 10.39 -17.86
C GLY A 41 1.16 8.94 -17.53
N ASP A 42 1.49 8.06 -18.48
CA ASP A 42 1.36 6.62 -18.29
C ASP A 42 2.53 6.08 -17.46
N VAL A 43 2.23 5.15 -16.56
CA VAL A 43 3.23 4.42 -15.78
C VAL A 43 3.24 2.99 -16.27
N SER A 44 4.37 2.57 -16.84
CA SER A 44 4.57 1.17 -17.24
C SER A 44 5.10 0.36 -16.07
N LEU A 45 4.50 -0.80 -15.85
CA LEU A 45 4.95 -1.75 -14.84
C LEU A 45 6.03 -2.66 -15.42
N LEU A 46 6.85 -3.25 -14.55
CA LEU A 46 7.81 -4.28 -14.95
C LEU A 46 7.04 -5.50 -15.49
N PRO A 47 7.34 -5.98 -16.71
CA PRO A 47 6.66 -7.14 -17.29
C PRO A 47 6.79 -8.38 -16.40
N GLY A 48 5.69 -9.11 -16.22
CA GLY A 48 5.67 -10.34 -15.43
C GLY A 48 5.75 -10.15 -13.92
N ILE A 49 5.73 -8.90 -13.43
CA ILE A 49 5.75 -8.61 -11.99
C ILE A 49 4.33 -8.51 -11.45
N GLY A 50 3.97 -9.46 -10.58
CA GLY A 50 2.70 -9.44 -9.87
C GLY A 50 2.68 -8.44 -8.71
N ALA A 51 1.50 -8.24 -8.13
CA ALA A 51 1.28 -7.31 -7.03
C ALA A 51 2.19 -7.55 -5.82
N ASN A 52 2.74 -8.76 -5.62
CA ASN A 52 3.65 -9.04 -4.51
C ASN A 52 5.01 -8.37 -4.62
N ALA A 53 5.53 -8.20 -5.83
CA ALA A 53 6.76 -7.47 -6.06
C ALA A 53 6.50 -6.00 -6.37
N LEU A 54 5.41 -5.69 -7.08
CA LEU A 54 5.10 -4.32 -7.51
C LEU A 54 4.95 -3.34 -6.34
N TRP A 55 4.19 -3.71 -5.31
CA TRP A 55 3.93 -2.81 -4.19
C TRP A 55 5.21 -2.44 -3.42
N PRO A 56 6.07 -3.41 -3.06
CA PRO A 56 7.39 -3.09 -2.54
C PRO A 56 8.24 -2.22 -3.46
N SER A 57 8.25 -2.48 -4.77
CA SER A 57 8.98 -1.60 -5.69
C SER A 57 8.46 -0.17 -5.65
N LEU A 58 7.13 0.02 -5.56
CA LEU A 58 6.51 1.34 -5.45
C LEU A 58 6.94 2.08 -4.18
N TYR A 59 6.84 1.43 -3.01
CA TYR A 59 7.09 2.13 -1.75
C TYR A 59 8.58 2.21 -1.38
N THR A 60 9.45 1.36 -1.93
CA THR A 60 10.90 1.41 -1.67
C THR A 60 11.67 2.16 -2.76
N GLY A 61 11.11 2.26 -3.97
CA GLY A 61 11.82 2.74 -5.15
C GLY A 61 12.86 1.76 -5.71
N LEU A 62 12.88 0.51 -5.22
CA LEU A 62 13.86 -0.53 -5.59
C LEU A 62 13.25 -1.58 -6.51
N LEU A 63 14.09 -2.29 -7.26
CA LEU A 63 13.66 -3.41 -8.08
C LEU A 63 13.42 -4.68 -7.24
N PRO A 64 12.64 -5.67 -7.74
CA PRO A 64 12.34 -6.91 -7.03
C PRO A 64 13.54 -7.64 -6.44
N GLN A 65 14.65 -7.70 -7.17
CA GLN A 65 15.87 -8.35 -6.71
C GLN A 65 16.55 -7.65 -5.52
N GLU A 66 16.25 -6.36 -5.28
CA GLU A 66 16.85 -5.57 -4.22
C GLU A 66 16.02 -5.62 -2.94
N HIS A 67 14.69 -5.57 -3.04
CA HIS A 67 13.81 -5.68 -1.86
C HIS A 67 13.48 -7.12 -1.48
N GLY A 68 13.77 -8.12 -2.33
CA GLY A 68 13.75 -9.55 -1.99
C GLY A 68 12.36 -10.20 -1.92
N ARG A 69 11.31 -9.46 -2.31
CA ARG A 69 9.92 -9.94 -2.28
C ARG A 69 9.40 -10.09 -3.71
N PHE A 70 9.09 -11.32 -4.12
CA PHE A 70 8.76 -11.62 -5.51
C PHE A 70 7.30 -12.06 -5.70
N HIS A 71 6.84 -12.94 -4.82
CA HIS A 71 5.56 -13.63 -4.96
C HIS A 71 4.91 -13.82 -3.58
N HIS A 72 3.67 -14.33 -3.51
CA HIS A 72 3.05 -14.63 -2.20
C HIS A 72 3.58 -15.92 -1.60
N GLN A 73 3.99 -16.86 -2.45
CA GLN A 73 4.69 -18.09 -2.11
C GLN A 73 5.99 -18.13 -2.92
N GLN A 74 7.14 -18.16 -2.26
CA GLN A 74 8.45 -18.12 -2.92
C GLN A 74 9.37 -19.23 -2.40
N LEU A 75 10.38 -19.60 -3.19
CA LEU A 75 11.33 -20.66 -2.84
C LEU A 75 12.19 -20.24 -1.65
N GLU A 76 12.48 -21.20 -0.78
CA GLU A 76 13.47 -21.03 0.27
C GLU A 76 14.89 -21.16 -0.32
N ASN A 77 15.81 -20.32 0.15
CA ASN A 77 17.15 -20.31 -0.43
C ASN A 77 17.92 -21.59 -0.03
N GLY A 78 18.36 -22.36 -1.01
CA GLY A 78 19.11 -23.59 -0.78
C GLY A 78 18.23 -24.83 -0.51
N GLU A 79 16.91 -24.71 -0.60
CA GLU A 79 15.98 -25.83 -0.42
C GLU A 79 15.02 -25.98 -1.60
N TYR A 80 14.39 -27.16 -1.72
CA TYR A 80 13.26 -27.40 -2.63
C TYR A 80 11.92 -27.20 -1.92
N SER A 81 11.87 -26.26 -0.98
CA SER A 81 10.69 -25.90 -0.20
C SER A 81 10.24 -24.48 -0.59
N THR A 82 9.03 -24.11 -0.16
CA THR A 82 8.51 -22.74 -0.35
C THR A 82 8.01 -22.21 0.98
N HIS A 83 8.06 -20.88 1.13
CA HIS A 83 7.46 -20.18 2.25
C HIS A 83 6.44 -19.15 1.77
N ASN A 84 5.46 -18.86 2.62
CA ASN A 84 4.53 -17.75 2.43
C ASN A 84 5.20 -16.43 2.79
N THR A 85 4.91 -15.41 2.01
CA THR A 85 5.52 -14.09 2.14
C THR A 85 4.70 -13.20 3.08
N HIS A 86 5.36 -12.65 4.09
CA HIS A 86 4.78 -11.80 5.13
C HIS A 86 5.02 -10.30 4.89
N GLN A 87 4.39 -9.41 5.68
CA GLN A 87 4.65 -7.96 5.59
C GLN A 87 6.13 -7.62 5.80
N THR A 88 6.81 -8.43 6.60
CA THR A 88 8.25 -8.31 6.92
C THR A 88 9.17 -8.87 5.84
N ALA A 89 8.64 -9.43 4.75
CA ALA A 89 9.45 -10.08 3.72
C ALA A 89 10.18 -9.11 2.78
N SER A 90 9.83 -7.82 2.78
CA SER A 90 10.65 -6.80 2.12
C SER A 90 11.84 -6.46 3.01
N LEU A 91 13.06 -6.59 2.48
CA LEU A 91 14.29 -6.23 3.20
C LEU A 91 14.55 -4.72 3.21
N ALA A 92 13.75 -3.94 2.48
CA ALA A 92 13.95 -2.52 2.28
C ALA A 92 12.87 -1.67 2.97
N ALA A 93 13.32 -0.52 3.51
CA ALA A 93 12.48 0.46 4.15
C ALA A 93 11.66 1.26 3.12
N PRO A 94 10.38 1.56 3.42
CA PRO A 94 9.56 2.40 2.56
C PRO A 94 9.96 3.87 2.64
N PHE A 95 9.69 4.65 1.59
CA PHE A 95 10.09 6.05 1.46
C PHE A 95 9.61 6.94 2.61
N TRP A 96 8.49 6.57 3.25
CA TRP A 96 7.90 7.38 4.31
C TRP A 96 8.67 7.30 5.63
N TYR A 97 9.54 6.31 5.83
CA TYR A 97 10.45 6.27 6.98
C TYR A 97 11.40 7.47 6.95
N ALA A 98 12.00 7.75 5.79
CA ALA A 98 12.87 8.92 5.62
C ALA A 98 12.13 10.24 5.87
N LEU A 99 10.84 10.34 5.53
CA LEU A 99 10.03 11.52 5.84
C LEU A 99 9.83 11.68 7.35
N ALA A 100 9.53 10.58 8.05
CA ALA A 100 9.34 10.57 9.49
C ALA A 100 10.64 10.91 10.25
N GLU A 101 11.78 10.37 9.83
CA GLU A 101 13.11 10.69 10.38
C GLU A 101 13.44 12.19 10.28
N GLN A 102 12.94 12.86 9.23
CA GLN A 102 13.06 14.31 9.05
C GLN A 102 11.99 15.11 9.83
N GLY A 103 11.29 14.48 10.78
CA GLY A 103 10.28 15.09 11.62
C GLY A 103 8.97 15.45 10.91
N ARG A 104 8.69 14.87 9.73
CA ARG A 104 7.41 15.09 9.04
C ARG A 104 6.31 14.23 9.67
N LYS A 105 5.11 14.79 9.74
CA LYS A 105 3.90 14.06 10.16
C LYS A 105 3.43 13.19 9.00
N VAL A 106 3.63 11.89 9.11
CA VAL A 106 3.28 10.89 8.10
C VAL A 106 2.02 10.14 8.53
N VAL A 107 1.06 10.01 7.62
CA VAL A 107 -0.14 9.17 7.79
C VAL A 107 -0.16 8.16 6.66
N ILE A 108 -0.26 6.88 7.00
CA ILE A 108 -0.29 5.77 6.05
C ILE A 108 -1.63 5.03 6.20
N LEU A 109 -2.36 4.90 5.09
CA LEU A 109 -3.68 4.30 5.07
C LEU A 109 -3.71 3.16 4.05
N ASP A 110 -3.98 1.97 4.56
CA ASP A 110 -4.10 0.70 3.86
C ASP A 110 -3.04 0.41 2.79
N PRO A 111 -1.74 0.48 3.13
CA PRO A 111 -0.67 0.26 2.18
C PRO A 111 -0.56 -1.25 1.86
N PRO A 112 -0.79 -1.69 0.61
CA PRO A 112 -0.78 -3.11 0.31
C PRO A 112 0.63 -3.67 0.47
N LYS A 113 0.77 -4.76 1.25
CA LYS A 113 2.02 -5.52 1.40
C LYS A 113 3.19 -4.69 1.92
N ALA A 114 2.93 -3.56 2.56
CA ALA A 114 3.94 -2.77 3.22
C ALA A 114 4.39 -3.45 4.53
N PRO A 115 5.60 -3.11 5.03
CA PRO A 115 6.02 -3.49 6.37
C PRO A 115 5.02 -3.01 7.43
N PRO A 116 4.96 -3.66 8.60
CA PRO A 116 4.15 -3.16 9.70
C PRO A 116 4.60 -1.74 10.10
N ALA A 117 3.72 -1.04 10.80
CA ALA A 117 4.05 0.22 11.43
C ALA A 117 5.36 0.12 12.23
N SER A 118 6.25 1.10 12.01
CA SER A 118 7.53 1.19 12.74
C SER A 118 7.43 1.98 14.04
N GLY A 119 6.34 2.72 14.23
CA GLY A 119 6.17 3.68 15.33
C GLY A 119 6.64 5.09 14.98
N SER A 120 7.27 5.29 13.82
CA SER A 120 7.68 6.63 13.37
C SER A 120 6.54 7.40 12.71
N GLU A 121 5.50 6.71 12.23
CA GLU A 121 4.35 7.33 11.59
C GLU A 121 3.39 7.90 12.64
N LEU A 122 2.76 9.04 12.32
CA LEU A 122 1.74 9.63 13.19
C LEU A 122 0.49 8.76 13.27
N CYS A 123 0.15 8.13 12.14
CA CYS A 123 -0.97 7.20 12.03
C CYS A 123 -0.63 6.17 10.95
N TYR A 124 -0.98 4.92 11.23
CA TYR A 124 -0.84 3.81 10.29
C TYR A 124 -2.06 2.93 10.45
N VAL A 125 -2.70 2.59 9.33
CA VAL A 125 -3.80 1.64 9.28
C VAL A 125 -3.52 0.71 8.11
N SER A 126 -3.62 -0.61 8.30
CA SER A 126 -3.44 -1.61 7.24
C SER A 126 -4.40 -2.79 7.39
N GLY A 127 -4.48 -3.61 6.35
CA GLY A 127 -5.22 -4.86 6.37
C GLY A 127 -6.71 -4.71 6.02
N TRP A 128 -7.13 -3.57 5.49
CA TRP A 128 -8.54 -3.32 5.20
C TRP A 128 -8.92 -3.95 3.87
N ARG A 129 -9.76 -5.00 3.90
CA ARG A 129 -10.11 -5.80 2.70
C ARG A 129 -8.88 -6.49 2.08
N SER A 130 -7.84 -6.71 2.88
CA SER A 130 -6.66 -7.47 2.46
C SER A 130 -7.06 -8.93 2.17
N HIS A 131 -6.51 -9.46 1.08
CA HIS A 131 -6.55 -10.88 0.75
C HIS A 131 -5.38 -11.66 1.38
N PHE A 132 -4.69 -11.05 2.34
CA PHE A 132 -3.54 -11.63 3.02
C PHE A 132 -3.82 -11.69 4.53
N ASN A 133 -3.73 -12.90 5.08
CA ASN A 133 -4.00 -13.19 6.48
C ASN A 133 -2.77 -12.91 7.37
N TYR A 134 -2.38 -11.64 7.45
CA TYR A 134 -1.27 -11.16 8.28
C TYR A 134 -1.76 -10.98 9.73
N GLN A 135 -1.88 -12.10 10.46
CA GLN A 135 -2.53 -12.13 11.79
C GLN A 135 -1.66 -11.58 12.93
N ASN A 136 -0.35 -11.46 12.73
CA ASN A 136 0.61 -11.20 13.81
C ASN A 136 1.23 -9.81 13.74
N GLU A 137 0.91 -9.03 12.71
CA GLU A 137 1.52 -7.74 12.42
C GLU A 137 0.65 -6.57 12.92
N LEU A 138 1.29 -5.48 13.35
CA LEU A 138 0.58 -4.30 13.83
C LEU A 138 -0.15 -3.61 12.67
N THR A 139 -1.48 -3.62 12.72
CA THR A 139 -2.35 -3.09 11.66
C THR A 139 -2.87 -1.69 11.93
N ALA A 140 -2.72 -1.16 13.15
CA ALA A 140 -3.22 0.16 13.51
C ALA A 140 -2.35 0.86 14.57
N GLN A 141 -2.04 2.14 14.36
CA GLN A 141 -1.44 3.02 15.37
C GLN A 141 -1.99 4.46 15.23
N PRO A 142 -2.04 5.26 16.31
CA PRO A 142 -1.57 4.95 17.67
C PRO A 142 -2.46 3.92 18.39
N GLY A 143 -2.01 3.41 19.54
CA GLY A 143 -2.82 2.51 20.37
C GLY A 143 -4.20 3.09 20.68
N GLY A 144 -5.25 2.26 20.66
CA GLY A 144 -6.64 2.71 20.79
C GLY A 144 -7.32 3.07 19.45
N LEU A 145 -6.56 3.22 18.36
CA LEU A 145 -7.12 3.57 17.06
C LEU A 145 -8.02 2.46 16.49
N GLN A 146 -7.62 1.20 16.62
CA GLN A 146 -8.40 0.07 16.11
C GLN A 146 -9.78 -0.01 16.78
N GLU A 147 -9.83 0.21 18.11
CA GLU A 147 -11.05 0.27 18.90
C GLU A 147 -11.93 1.44 18.47
N THR A 148 -11.32 2.61 18.23
CA THR A 148 -12.01 3.81 17.74
C THR A 148 -12.66 3.58 16.38
N LEU A 149 -11.92 2.98 15.43
CA LEU A 149 -12.42 2.64 14.09
C LEU A 149 -13.57 1.63 14.20
N THR A 150 -13.41 0.62 15.05
CA THR A 150 -14.41 -0.42 15.29
C THR A 150 -15.69 0.17 15.89
N ALA A 151 -15.58 1.07 16.87
CA ALA A 151 -16.71 1.77 17.47
C ALA A 151 -17.46 2.67 16.46
N ALA A 152 -16.75 3.20 15.46
CA ALA A 152 -17.34 3.92 14.33
C ALA A 152 -17.96 3.00 13.26
N GLY A 153 -17.97 1.68 13.47
CA GLY A 153 -18.47 0.70 12.51
C GLY A 153 -17.51 0.41 11.36
N LEU A 154 -16.27 0.91 11.44
CA LEU A 154 -15.24 0.72 10.43
C LEU A 154 -14.29 -0.38 10.89
N ARG A 155 -14.41 -1.56 10.26
CA ARG A 155 -13.58 -2.73 10.57
C ARG A 155 -12.96 -3.30 9.30
N PRO A 156 -11.75 -3.87 9.37
CA PRO A 156 -11.24 -4.72 8.31
C PRO A 156 -12.30 -5.77 7.96
N ARG A 157 -12.74 -5.83 6.70
CA ARG A 157 -13.52 -6.98 6.24
C ARG A 157 -12.53 -8.06 5.83
N GLU A 158 -12.56 -9.18 6.53
CA GLU A 158 -11.85 -10.38 6.08
C GLU A 158 -12.40 -10.80 4.72
N CYS A 159 -11.52 -11.14 3.79
CA CYS A 159 -11.96 -11.80 2.56
C CYS A 159 -12.46 -13.20 2.92
N PRO A 160 -13.63 -13.64 2.44
CA PRO A 160 -14.08 -15.03 2.62
C PRO A 160 -13.06 -16.07 2.12
N CYS A 161 -12.17 -15.66 1.21
CA CYS A 161 -11.09 -16.46 0.66
C CYS A 161 -9.91 -16.72 1.61
N ILE A 162 -9.83 -16.04 2.75
CA ILE A 162 -8.74 -16.19 3.74
C ILE A 162 -9.21 -16.81 5.07
N THR A 163 -10.50 -17.10 5.20
CA THR A 163 -11.13 -17.62 6.42
C THR A 163 -11.32 -19.15 6.42
N THR A 164 -10.86 -19.84 5.37
CA THR A 164 -10.93 -21.30 5.21
C THR A 164 -9.56 -21.95 5.31
#